data_AF-A0A523JF37-F1
#
_entry.id   AF-A0A523JF37-F1
#
_cell.length_a   1.000
_cell.length_b   1.000
_cell.length_c   1.000
_cell.angle_alpha   90.00
_cell.angle_beta   90.00
_cell.angle_gamma   90.00
#
_symmetry.space_group_name_H-M   'P 1'
#
loop_
_entity.id
_entity.type
_entity.pdbx_description
1 polymer ?
#
loop_
_entity_poly.entity_id
_entity_poly.type
_entity_poly.pdbx_seq_one_letter_code
_entity_poly.pdbx_strand_id
1 'polypeptide(L)'
;MAHNLNKIRTNLNKYVVFFIAFVCFIVWSFSFIHALNWLNKPFSGFLFYKNLVISEIVIDLDDNGITAGRPQIITDRVIAVNGERVKTPDEIYKIVNRYNVGTPLDYSIIRGEKIFEYTVPISLFNVGHFISIFGIVYLAGLIFFVIGISVYFLRPNLATSKIFLLLT
;
A
#
# COMPACT_ATOMS: atom_id res chain seq x y z
N MET A 1 -34.17 23.25 31.86
CA MET A 1 -33.37 22.00 31.92
C MET A 1 -32.96 21.47 30.53
N ALA A 2 -33.87 21.38 29.54
CA ALA A 2 -33.59 20.85 28.20
C ALA A 2 -32.51 21.60 27.37
N HIS A 3 -32.39 22.93 27.54
CA HIS A 3 -31.38 23.73 26.81
C HIS A 3 -29.93 23.37 27.19
N ASN A 4 -29.69 23.04 28.46
CA ASN A 4 -28.35 22.69 28.97
C ASN A 4 -27.92 21.29 28.49
N LEU A 5 -28.86 20.34 28.45
CA LEU A 5 -28.63 18.99 27.91
C LEU A 5 -28.24 19.00 26.42
N ASN A 6 -28.88 19.87 25.62
CA ASN A 6 -28.53 20.02 24.20
C ASN A 6 -27.13 20.63 23.99
N LYS A 7 -26.73 21.60 24.83
CA LYS A 7 -25.40 22.22 24.79
C LYS A 7 -24.29 21.25 25.20
N ILE A 8 -24.54 20.42 26.21
CA ILE A 8 -23.61 19.36 26.64
C ILE A 8 -23.46 18.31 25.53
N ARG A 9 -24.56 17.89 24.90
CA ARG A 9 -24.55 16.91 23.80
C ARG A 9 -23.82 17.43 22.55
N THR A 10 -23.97 18.69 22.18
CA THR A 10 -23.26 19.26 21.02
C THR A 10 -21.76 19.44 21.27
N ASN A 11 -21.36 19.81 22.48
CA ASN A 11 -19.95 19.87 22.85
C ASN A 11 -19.32 18.47 22.90
N LEU A 12 -20.02 17.49 23.49
CA LEU A 12 -19.56 16.09 23.51
C LEU A 12 -19.34 15.54 22.09
N ASN A 13 -20.27 15.79 21.16
CA ASN A 13 -20.13 15.36 19.77
C ASN A 13 -18.90 15.98 19.07
N LYS A 14 -18.56 17.24 19.38
CA LYS A 14 -17.37 17.88 18.82
C LYS A 14 -16.09 17.22 19.31
N TYR A 15 -16.01 16.91 20.60
CA TYR A 15 -14.85 16.21 21.17
C TYR A 15 -14.72 14.79 20.61
N VAL A 16 -15.83 14.07 20.41
CA VAL A 16 -15.82 12.74 19.79
C VAL A 16 -15.31 12.80 18.35
N VAL A 17 -15.82 13.73 17.54
CA VAL A 17 -15.35 13.88 16.14
C VAL A 17 -13.89 14.31 16.08
N PHE A 18 -13.47 15.23 16.95
CA PHE A 18 -12.06 15.64 17.01
C PHE A 18 -11.16 14.48 17.44
N PHE A 19 -11.59 13.67 18.40
CA PHE A 19 -10.86 12.48 18.82
C PHE A 19 -10.74 11.45 17.68
N ILE A 20 -11.83 11.16 16.96
CA ILE A 20 -11.80 10.25 15.80
C ILE A 20 -10.88 10.80 14.72
N ALA A 21 -11.01 12.09 14.36
CA ALA A 21 -10.15 12.72 13.37
C ALA A 21 -8.68 12.66 13.76
N PHE A 22 -8.37 12.89 15.04
CA PHE A 22 -7.03 12.78 15.58
C PHE A 22 -6.46 11.36 15.49
N VAL A 23 -7.25 10.34 15.85
CA VAL A 23 -6.84 8.93 15.70
C VAL A 23 -6.61 8.58 14.23
N CYS A 24 -7.50 8.97 13.32
CA CYS A 24 -7.33 8.75 11.88
C CYS A 24 -6.05 9.43 11.35
N PHE A 25 -5.78 10.65 11.78
CA PHE A 25 -4.57 11.39 11.39
C PHE A 25 -3.29 10.71 11.91
N ILE A 26 -3.31 10.19 13.14
CA ILE A 26 -2.21 9.39 13.70
C ILE A 26 -1.96 8.16 12.83
N VAL A 27 -3.00 7.36 12.55
CA VAL A 27 -2.87 6.13 11.74
C VAL A 27 -2.36 6.46 10.34
N TRP A 28 -2.88 7.52 9.70
CA TRP A 28 -2.42 8.00 8.40
C TRP A 28 -0.92 8.36 8.44
N SER A 29 -0.48 9.07 9.48
CA SER A 29 0.91 9.50 9.65
C SER A 29 1.86 8.33 9.88
N PHE A 30 1.51 7.39 10.76
CA PHE A 30 2.30 6.18 11.00
C PHE A 30 2.42 5.31 9.75
N SER A 31 1.32 5.16 8.99
CA SER A 31 1.32 4.42 7.74
C SER A 31 2.23 5.08 6.70
N PHE A 32 2.19 6.42 6.61
CA PHE A 32 3.05 7.18 5.71
C PHE A 32 4.53 7.04 6.08
N ILE A 33 4.88 7.12 7.37
CA ILE A 33 6.26 6.91 7.85
C ILE A 33 6.75 5.49 7.54
N HIS A 34 5.89 4.47 7.72
CA HIS A 34 6.22 3.10 7.33
C HIS A 34 6.46 2.95 5.83
N ALA A 35 5.68 3.68 5.01
CA ALA A 35 5.89 3.72 3.58
C ALA A 35 7.22 4.40 3.23
N LEU A 36 7.61 5.49 3.91
CA LEU A 36 8.90 6.15 3.69
C LEU A 36 10.10 5.22 3.98
N ASN A 37 9.96 4.27 4.91
CA ASN A 37 11.00 3.28 5.20
C ASN A 37 11.25 2.28 4.04
N TRP A 38 10.45 2.30 2.99
CA TRP A 38 10.71 1.54 1.75
C TRP A 38 11.60 2.30 0.77
N LEU A 39 11.77 3.61 0.91
CA LEU A 39 12.62 4.41 0.03
C LEU A 39 14.07 3.94 0.11
N ASN A 40 14.73 3.87 -1.05
CA ASN A 40 16.13 3.46 -1.20
C ASN A 40 16.46 2.04 -0.72
N LYS A 41 15.45 1.17 -0.51
CA LYS A 41 15.71 -0.24 -0.24
C LYS A 41 15.86 -1.03 -1.54
N PRO A 42 16.72 -2.08 -1.55
CA PRO A 42 16.78 -3.04 -2.64
C PRO A 42 15.40 -3.63 -2.91
N PHE A 43 14.97 -3.61 -4.17
CA PHE A 43 13.66 -4.02 -4.63
C PHE A 43 13.78 -5.09 -5.71
N SER A 44 12.93 -6.11 -5.62
CA SER A 44 12.91 -7.29 -6.50
C SER A 44 12.27 -7.04 -7.87
N GLY A 45 11.85 -5.82 -8.17
CA GLY A 45 11.05 -5.49 -9.37
C GLY A 45 9.55 -5.78 -9.23
N PHE A 46 9.15 -6.63 -8.29
CA PHE A 46 7.77 -7.02 -8.00
C PHE A 46 7.41 -6.89 -6.52
N LEU A 47 6.12 -6.64 -6.26
CA LEU A 47 5.50 -6.87 -4.96
C LEU A 47 4.87 -8.26 -4.89
N PHE A 48 4.83 -8.85 -3.70
CA PHE A 48 4.29 -10.19 -3.48
C PHE A 48 3.13 -10.17 -2.49
N TYR A 49 2.09 -10.93 -2.77
CA TYR A 49 1.08 -11.29 -1.77
C TYR A 49 1.66 -12.32 -0.78
N LYS A 50 0.97 -12.52 0.36
CA LYS A 50 1.41 -13.46 1.41
C LYS A 50 1.61 -14.91 0.91
N ASN A 51 0.93 -15.29 -0.17
CA ASN A 51 1.00 -16.59 -0.81
C ASN A 51 2.06 -16.68 -1.92
N LEU A 52 3.02 -15.73 -1.98
CA LEU A 52 4.08 -15.62 -3.00
C LEU A 52 3.58 -15.34 -4.43
N VAL A 53 2.32 -14.94 -4.58
CA VAL A 53 1.78 -14.52 -5.87
C VAL A 53 2.28 -13.11 -6.20
N ILE A 54 2.69 -12.91 -7.44
CA ILE A 54 3.14 -11.61 -7.95
C ILE A 54 1.94 -10.64 -7.99
N SER A 55 2.12 -9.48 -7.36
CA SER A 55 1.15 -8.39 -7.30
C SER A 55 1.03 -7.67 -8.64
N GLU A 56 -0.07 -6.91 -8.79
CA GLU A 56 -0.34 -6.06 -9.95
C GLU A 56 0.67 -4.93 -10.18
N ILE A 57 1.37 -4.57 -9.12
CA ILE A 57 2.36 -3.50 -9.16
C ILE A 57 3.71 -4.08 -9.59
N VAL A 58 4.04 -3.85 -10.85
CA VAL A 58 5.32 -4.23 -11.48
C VAL A 58 6.02 -2.97 -11.95
N ILE A 59 7.28 -2.79 -11.53
CA ILE A 59 7.93 -1.48 -11.59
C ILE A 59 9.10 -1.45 -12.58
N ASP A 60 9.88 -2.53 -12.66
CA ASP A 60 11.15 -2.56 -13.42
C ASP A 60 11.32 -3.86 -14.24
N LEU A 61 10.27 -4.27 -14.96
CA LEU A 61 10.47 -5.23 -16.04
C LEU A 61 11.12 -4.50 -17.22
N ASP A 62 12.37 -4.84 -17.53
CA ASP A 62 13.03 -4.42 -18.75
C ASP A 62 12.35 -5.02 -20.00
N ASP A 63 12.72 -4.55 -21.20
CA ASP A 63 12.22 -5.08 -22.47
C ASP A 63 12.54 -6.59 -22.65
N ASN A 64 13.51 -7.15 -21.91
CA ASN A 64 13.81 -8.58 -21.89
C ASN A 64 12.80 -9.39 -21.06
N GLY A 65 12.28 -8.81 -19.97
CA GLY A 65 11.14 -9.34 -19.22
C GLY A 65 9.80 -9.26 -19.98
N ILE A 66 9.72 -8.40 -21.01
CA ILE A 66 8.60 -8.34 -21.96
C ILE A 66 8.69 -9.47 -23.01
N THR A 67 9.91 -9.85 -23.42
CA THR A 67 10.14 -10.91 -24.43
C THR A 67 10.17 -12.33 -23.87
N ALA A 68 10.48 -12.52 -22.58
CA ALA A 68 10.32 -13.80 -21.88
C ALA A 68 8.84 -14.14 -21.54
N GLY A 69 7.90 -13.31 -21.98
CA GLY A 69 6.48 -13.39 -21.66
C GLY A 69 6.25 -12.92 -20.24
N ARG A 70 5.76 -11.69 -20.07
CA ARG A 70 5.51 -11.06 -18.76
C ARG A 70 4.99 -12.08 -17.73
N PRO A 71 5.44 -12.02 -16.47
CA PRO A 71 4.72 -12.71 -15.42
C PRO A 71 3.25 -12.35 -15.55
N GLN A 72 2.39 -13.36 -15.69
CA GLN A 72 0.95 -13.16 -15.67
C GLN A 72 0.62 -12.81 -14.24
N ILE A 73 0.59 -11.50 -14.07
CA ILE A 73 0.14 -10.81 -12.90
C ILE A 73 -1.11 -11.54 -12.37
N ILE A 74 -1.16 -11.79 -11.05
CA ILE A 74 -2.27 -12.46 -10.34
C ILE A 74 -2.27 -14.02 -10.40
N THR A 75 -1.65 -14.68 -11.38
CA THR A 75 -1.59 -16.17 -11.44
C THR A 75 -0.23 -16.77 -11.12
N ASP A 76 0.82 -15.98 -11.26
CA ASP A 76 2.19 -16.44 -11.11
C ASP A 76 2.65 -16.44 -9.66
N ARG A 77 3.11 -17.60 -9.19
CA ARG A 77 3.63 -17.77 -7.83
C ARG A 77 5.13 -18.06 -7.86
N VAL A 78 5.92 -17.30 -7.10
CA VAL A 78 7.35 -17.57 -6.94
C VAL A 78 7.53 -18.82 -6.07
N ILE A 79 8.40 -19.72 -6.51
CA ILE A 79 8.76 -20.94 -5.78
C ILE A 79 10.25 -20.96 -5.38
N ALA A 80 11.11 -20.26 -6.13
CA ALA A 80 12.53 -20.13 -5.81
C ALA A 80 13.13 -18.83 -6.36
N VAL A 81 14.23 -18.39 -5.75
CA VAL A 81 15.07 -17.26 -6.20
C VAL A 81 16.52 -17.70 -6.19
N ASN A 82 17.22 -17.60 -7.32
CA ASN A 82 18.57 -18.17 -7.55
C ASN A 82 18.68 -19.64 -7.12
N GLY A 83 17.63 -20.44 -7.36
CA GLY A 83 17.56 -21.85 -6.94
C GLY A 83 17.28 -22.06 -5.45
N GLU A 84 17.24 -21.02 -4.62
CA GLU A 84 16.81 -21.12 -3.22
C GLU A 84 15.28 -21.14 -3.13
N ARG A 85 14.72 -22.23 -2.58
CA ARG A 85 13.27 -22.37 -2.42
C ARG A 85 12.74 -21.39 -1.38
N VAL A 86 11.73 -20.60 -1.77
CA VAL A 86 11.09 -19.61 -0.88
C VAL A 86 9.68 -20.04 -0.50
N LYS A 87 9.30 -19.77 0.75
CA LYS A 87 7.96 -20.04 1.31
C LYS A 87 7.24 -18.77 1.74
N THR A 88 7.98 -17.69 1.98
CA THR A 88 7.43 -16.42 2.44
C THR A 88 8.01 -15.24 1.65
N PRO A 89 7.25 -14.14 1.45
CA PRO A 89 7.78 -12.94 0.81
C PRO A 89 9.01 -12.37 1.55
N ASP A 90 9.04 -12.51 2.88
CA ASP A 90 10.16 -12.06 3.70
C ASP A 90 11.47 -12.79 3.38
N GLU A 91 11.41 -14.07 3.00
CA GLU A 91 12.58 -14.80 2.50
C GLU A 91 13.09 -14.20 1.20
N ILE A 92 12.20 -13.85 0.27
CA ILE A 92 12.60 -13.16 -0.97
C ILE A 92 13.28 -11.83 -0.64
N TYR A 93 12.69 -11.00 0.23
CA TYR A 93 13.30 -9.74 0.62
C TYR A 93 14.65 -9.91 1.32
N LYS A 94 14.82 -10.96 2.13
CA LYS A 94 16.12 -11.30 2.72
C LYS A 94 17.15 -11.68 1.66
N ILE A 95 16.77 -12.48 0.67
CA ILE A 95 17.63 -12.87 -0.45
C ILE A 95 18.06 -11.62 -1.22
N VAL A 96 17.10 -10.78 -1.63
CA VAL A 96 17.35 -9.53 -2.38
C VAL A 96 18.31 -8.61 -1.63
N ASN A 97 18.15 -8.46 -0.31
CA ASN A 97 19.02 -7.63 0.52
C ASN A 97 20.46 -8.15 0.67
N ARG A 98 20.75 -9.41 0.27
CA ARG A 98 22.14 -9.94 0.24
C ARG A 98 22.93 -9.48 -0.97
N TYR A 99 22.27 -8.97 -2.02
CA TYR A 99 22.90 -8.64 -3.28
C TYR A 99 22.89 -7.12 -3.53
N ASN A 100 23.82 -6.67 -4.35
CA ASN A 100 23.92 -5.26 -4.73
C ASN A 100 22.84 -4.91 -5.77
N VAL A 101 22.39 -3.66 -5.75
CA VAL A 101 21.54 -3.08 -6.80
C VAL A 101 22.17 -3.30 -8.18
N GLY A 102 21.36 -3.71 -9.15
CA GLY A 102 21.76 -4.07 -10.51
C GLY A 102 22.13 -5.54 -10.70
N THR A 103 22.25 -6.33 -9.62
CA THR A 103 22.53 -7.77 -9.71
C THR A 103 21.31 -8.50 -10.29
N PRO A 104 21.45 -9.30 -11.37
CA PRO A 104 20.36 -10.13 -11.86
C PRO A 104 20.03 -11.25 -10.87
N LEU A 105 18.74 -11.45 -10.61
CA LEU A 105 18.22 -12.56 -9.82
C LEU A 105 17.31 -13.43 -10.70
N ASP A 106 17.50 -14.75 -10.62
CA ASP A 106 16.70 -15.74 -11.33
C ASP A 106 15.52 -16.19 -10.48
N TYR A 107 14.31 -15.86 -10.92
CA TYR A 107 13.07 -16.24 -10.25
C TYR A 107 12.46 -17.45 -10.95
N SER A 108 12.30 -18.54 -10.21
CA SER A 108 11.49 -19.67 -10.66
C SER A 108 10.05 -19.43 -10.22
N ILE A 109 9.14 -19.34 -11.17
CA ILE A 109 7.71 -19.17 -10.94
C ILE A 109 6.92 -20.38 -11.43
N ILE A 110 5.78 -20.63 -10.80
CA ILE A 110 4.81 -21.64 -11.25
C ILE A 110 3.55 -20.94 -11.76
N ARG A 111 3.13 -21.32 -12.99
CA ARG A 111 1.89 -20.89 -13.63
C ARG A 111 1.13 -22.15 -14.09
N GLY A 112 0.05 -22.48 -13.38
CA GLY A 112 -0.62 -23.77 -13.55
C GLY A 112 0.34 -24.91 -13.17
N GLU A 113 0.61 -25.81 -14.10
CA GLU A 113 1.55 -26.94 -13.92
C GLU A 113 2.94 -26.69 -14.48
N LYS A 114 3.17 -25.52 -15.10
CA LYS A 114 4.44 -25.19 -15.75
C LYS A 114 5.29 -24.30 -14.87
N ILE A 115 6.59 -24.54 -14.88
CA ILE A 115 7.59 -23.70 -14.24
C ILE A 115 8.24 -22.84 -15.31
N PHE A 116 8.39 -21.55 -15.00
CA PHE A 116 9.05 -20.55 -15.84
C PHE A 116 10.17 -19.90 -15.04
N GLU A 117 11.24 -19.50 -15.72
CA GLU A 117 12.37 -18.81 -15.12
C GLU A 117 12.47 -17.39 -15.68
N TYR A 118 12.62 -16.42 -14.78
CA TYR A 118 12.72 -15.01 -15.11
C TYR A 118 13.94 -14.40 -14.44
N THR A 119 14.83 -13.83 -15.22
CA THR A 119 15.95 -13.06 -14.69
C THR A 119 15.54 -11.60 -14.58
N VAL A 120 15.55 -11.05 -13.37
CA VAL A 120 15.19 -9.64 -13.12
C VAL A 120 16.29 -8.97 -12.30
N PRO A 121 16.83 -7.83 -12.76
CA PRO A 121 17.83 -7.08 -12.00
C PRO A 121 17.22 -6.44 -10.76
N ILE A 122 17.96 -6.45 -9.66
CA ILE A 122 17.57 -5.73 -8.44
C ILE A 122 17.59 -4.23 -8.74
N SER A 123 16.48 -3.55 -8.48
CA SER A 123 16.38 -2.10 -8.62
C SER A 123 16.29 -1.42 -7.25
N LEU A 124 16.43 -0.10 -7.23
CA LEU A 124 16.13 0.69 -6.05
C LEU A 124 14.69 1.14 -6.08
N PHE A 125 14.01 1.05 -4.93
CA PHE A 125 12.70 1.66 -4.79
C PHE A 125 12.82 3.20 -4.77
N ASN A 126 12.74 3.80 -5.96
CA ASN A 126 12.90 5.23 -6.18
C ASN A 126 11.66 6.04 -5.73
N VAL A 127 11.86 7.33 -5.47
CA VAL A 127 10.82 8.30 -5.09
C VAL A 127 9.72 8.38 -6.15
N GLY A 128 10.04 8.25 -7.44
CA GLY A 128 9.04 8.22 -8.51
C GLY A 128 8.06 7.06 -8.35
N HIS A 129 8.57 5.86 -8.06
CA HIS A 129 7.75 4.67 -7.81
C HIS A 129 6.92 4.82 -6.53
N PHE A 130 7.52 5.39 -5.49
CA PHE A 130 6.82 5.71 -4.25
C PHE A 130 5.62 6.62 -4.46
N ILE A 131 5.79 7.73 -5.21
CA ILE A 131 4.71 8.68 -5.47
C ILE A 131 3.60 8.05 -6.31
N SER A 132 3.95 7.25 -7.33
CA SER A 132 2.97 6.59 -8.19
C SER A 132 2.13 5.56 -7.44
N ILE A 133 2.73 4.80 -6.52
CA ILE A 133 2.05 3.72 -5.80
C ILE A 133 1.32 4.25 -4.56
N PHE A 134 2.01 5.01 -3.74
CA PHE A 134 1.51 5.47 -2.45
C PHE A 134 0.94 6.89 -2.55
N GLY A 135 1.64 7.79 -3.21
CA GLY A 135 1.34 9.23 -3.22
C GLY A 135 -0.10 9.56 -3.61
N ILE A 136 -0.61 8.98 -4.70
CA ILE A 136 -1.98 9.23 -5.19
C ILE A 136 -3.02 8.79 -4.15
N VAL A 137 -2.87 7.59 -3.58
CA VAL A 137 -3.81 7.03 -2.60
C VAL A 137 -3.79 7.83 -1.30
N TYR A 138 -2.59 8.21 -0.82
CA TYR A 138 -2.45 9.04 0.38
C TYR A 138 -3.04 10.43 0.19
N LEU A 139 -2.81 11.05 -0.98
CA LEU A 139 -3.36 12.37 -1.30
C LEU A 139 -4.89 12.33 -1.40
N ALA A 140 -5.44 11.33 -2.09
CA ALA A 140 -6.89 11.14 -2.16
C ALA A 140 -7.50 10.95 -0.76
N GLY A 141 -6.90 10.11 0.09
CA GLY A 141 -7.35 9.92 1.47
C GLY A 141 -7.30 11.22 2.29
N LEU A 142 -6.25 12.03 2.13
CA LEU A 142 -6.15 13.34 2.79
C LEU A 142 -7.24 14.31 2.32
N ILE A 143 -7.54 14.34 1.01
CA ILE A 143 -8.62 15.16 0.46
C ILE A 143 -9.97 14.75 1.04
N PHE A 144 -10.29 13.45 1.03
CA PHE A 144 -11.54 12.95 1.62
C PHE A 144 -11.64 13.24 3.12
N PHE A 145 -10.53 13.13 3.85
CA PHE A 145 -10.46 13.47 5.27
C PHE A 145 -10.77 14.95 5.52
N VAL A 146 -10.16 15.86 4.76
CA VAL A 146 -10.42 17.31 4.85
C VAL A 146 -11.87 17.64 4.48
N ILE A 147 -12.41 17.02 3.43
CA ILE A 147 -13.82 17.18 3.04
C ILE A 147 -14.74 16.70 4.15
N GLY A 148 -14.51 15.51 4.72
CA GLY A 148 -15.32 14.95 5.80
C GLY A 148 -15.36 15.85 7.04
N ILE A 149 -14.21 16.38 7.46
CA ILE A 149 -14.12 17.37 8.54
C ILE A 149 -14.87 18.66 8.17
N SER A 150 -14.68 19.16 6.94
CA SER A 150 -15.31 20.40 6.49
C SER A 150 -16.84 20.28 6.48
N VAL A 151 -17.40 19.18 5.99
CA VAL A 151 -18.85 18.91 5.99
C VAL A 151 -19.42 18.91 7.40
N TYR A 152 -18.69 18.33 8.38
CA TYR A 152 -19.11 18.35 9.78
C TYR A 152 -19.22 19.78 10.34
N PHE A 153 -18.25 20.66 10.01
CA PHE A 153 -18.27 22.05 10.47
C PHE A 153 -19.28 22.93 9.72
N LEU A 154 -19.52 22.68 8.43
CA LEU A 154 -20.41 23.48 7.57
C LEU A 154 -21.90 23.16 7.76
N ARG A 155 -22.26 21.93 8.17
CA ARG A 155 -23.67 21.54 8.39
C ARG A 155 -23.88 20.79 9.72
N PRO A 156 -23.85 21.50 10.87
CA PRO A 156 -24.09 20.88 12.18
C PRO A 156 -25.56 20.49 12.46
N ASN A 157 -26.52 20.81 11.57
CA ASN A 157 -27.95 20.77 11.91
C ASN A 157 -28.92 20.14 10.89
N LEU A 158 -28.45 19.23 10.03
CA LEU A 158 -29.32 18.40 9.20
C LEU A 158 -29.04 16.92 9.47
N ALA A 159 -30.08 16.16 9.82
CA ALA A 159 -30.03 14.72 10.10
C ALA A 159 -29.32 13.91 9.00
N THR A 160 -29.24 14.45 7.79
CA THR A 160 -28.59 13.88 6.61
C THR A 160 -27.06 13.76 6.74
N SER A 161 -26.37 14.65 7.46
CA SER A 161 -24.90 14.59 7.62
C SER A 161 -24.43 13.39 8.46
N LYS A 162 -25.29 12.84 9.33
CA LYS A 162 -24.95 11.67 10.15
C LYS A 162 -24.94 10.36 9.38
N ILE A 163 -25.70 10.28 8.27
CA ILE A 163 -25.79 9.08 7.44
C ILE A 163 -24.57 8.96 6.53
N PHE A 164 -24.07 10.09 6.02
CA PHE A 164 -22.90 10.11 5.14
C PHE A 164 -21.60 9.69 5.87
N LEU A 165 -21.46 10.08 7.14
CA LEU A 165 -20.34 9.69 8.01
C LEU A 165 -20.37 8.20 8.42
N LEU A 166 -21.51 7.52 8.29
CA LEU A 166 -21.65 6.10 8.66
C LEU A 166 -21.41 5.17 7.47
N LEU A 167 -21.43 5.71 6.25
CA LEU A 167 -21.29 5.00 4.98
C LEU A 167 -19.91 5.18 4.32
N THR A 168 -19.08 6.09 4.84
CA THR A 168 -17.69 6.35 4.40
C THR A 168 -16.74 5.84 5.47
#